data_AF-A0A1R2B747-F1
#
_entry.id   AF-A0A1R2B747-F1
#
_cell.length_a   1.000
_cell.length_b   1.000
_cell.length_c   1.000
_cell.angle_alpha   90.00
_cell.angle_beta   90.00
_cell.angle_gamma   90.00
#
_symmetry.space_group_name_H-M   'P 1'
#
loop_
_entity.id
_entity.type
_entity.pdbx_description
1 polymer ?
#
loop_
_entity_poly.entity_id
_entity_poly.type
_entity_poly.pdbx_seq_one_letter_code
_entity_poly.pdbx_strand_id
1 'polypeptide(L)'
;MRFLTICLLFCICSVLSYIEYTMNEELEYSSGKFIEWIQSMNSPALRNIFILIGDVTSICFLIASGTLYLVYSREDGTLCVISAYLGAAISGILKSLFTRPRPLWKYQNIEGMACPKDWGSPSGHSMAAGTPMIMMFILLRRKGATNSQLILMLICIGVTAFDRLYIGAHFYFQVILGYSYALLIASVLIYLYDKGAFSSDWILVIKTHILMLGIIILSYVLFVIKQPLWNDFWEKNFKDKCEGSINSEKAMNKNLSEGFLGFVVAGFIMGKYLLGTHGSMSEFKLLSFGLFFISVWFSMLVDKLVEQNLFCLGLFRYLLGIFMSAELPLLLSSINKIKHKFG
;
A
#
# COMPACT_ATOMS: atom_id res chain seq x y z
N MET A 1 -7.12 -0.83 -21.30
CA MET A 1 -7.73 -2.00 -20.60
C MET A 1 -9.19 -2.09 -21.05
N ARG A 2 -9.80 -3.28 -21.22
CA ARG A 2 -11.23 -3.37 -21.57
C ARG A 2 -12.10 -3.29 -20.30
N PHE A 3 -13.24 -2.61 -20.36
CA PHE A 3 -14.18 -2.49 -19.24
C PHE A 3 -14.62 -3.86 -18.70
N LEU A 4 -14.85 -4.83 -19.60
CA LEU A 4 -15.19 -6.21 -19.25
C LEU A 4 -14.13 -6.87 -18.33
N THR A 5 -12.84 -6.58 -18.54
CA THR A 5 -11.77 -7.09 -17.68
C THR A 5 -11.91 -6.58 -16.26
N ILE A 6 -12.31 -5.31 -16.07
CA ILE A 6 -12.52 -4.72 -14.75
C ILE A 6 -13.72 -5.37 -14.07
N CYS A 7 -14.83 -5.55 -14.78
CA CYS A 7 -16.00 -6.23 -14.24
C CYS A 7 -15.66 -7.66 -13.80
N LEU A 8 -14.88 -8.40 -14.61
CA LEU A 8 -14.42 -9.74 -14.25
C LEU A 8 -13.55 -9.73 -12.99
N LEU A 9 -12.57 -8.82 -12.90
CA LEU A 9 -11.72 -8.67 -11.71
C LEU A 9 -12.53 -8.29 -10.47
N PHE A 10 -13.55 -7.44 -10.61
CA PHE A 10 -14.46 -7.09 -9.53
C PHE A 10 -15.28 -8.31 -9.06
N CYS A 11 -15.78 -9.12 -9.99
CA CYS A 11 -16.45 -10.39 -9.67
C CYS A 11 -15.49 -11.34 -8.93
N ILE A 12 -14.24 -11.48 -9.38
CA ILE A 12 -13.23 -12.31 -8.71
C ILE A 12 -12.98 -11.82 -7.28
N CYS A 13 -12.79 -10.51 -7.07
CA CYS A 13 -12.60 -9.95 -5.73
C CYS A 13 -13.81 -10.20 -4.83
N SER A 14 -15.02 -10.04 -5.36
CA SER A 14 -16.27 -10.30 -4.64
C SER A 14 -16.40 -11.78 -4.24
N VAL A 15 -16.08 -12.71 -5.14
CA VAL A 15 -16.09 -14.15 -4.87
C VAL A 15 -15.05 -14.52 -3.82
N LEU A 16 -13.82 -14.02 -3.92
CA LEU A 16 -12.77 -14.28 -2.92
C LEU A 16 -13.15 -13.71 -1.54
N SER A 17 -13.76 -12.53 -1.51
CA SER A 17 -14.26 -11.92 -0.27
C SER A 17 -15.38 -12.74 0.35
N TYR A 18 -16.29 -13.28 -0.48
CA TYR A 18 -17.36 -14.16 -0.04
C TYR A 18 -16.82 -15.49 0.50
N ILE A 19 -15.86 -16.10 -0.18
CA ILE A 19 -15.17 -17.32 0.27
C ILE A 19 -14.48 -17.09 1.61
N GLU A 20 -13.73 -15.99 1.76
CA GLU A 20 -13.11 -15.65 3.04
C GLU A 20 -14.17 -15.46 4.13
N TYR A 21 -15.31 -14.83 3.80
CA TYR A 21 -16.37 -14.62 4.77
C TYR A 21 -16.99 -15.93 5.27
N THR A 22 -17.33 -16.84 4.36
CA THR A 22 -18.06 -18.09 4.65
C THR A 22 -17.16 -19.21 5.15
N MET A 23 -15.95 -19.35 4.62
CA MET A 23 -15.02 -20.45 4.92
C MET A 23 -13.87 -20.04 5.86
N ASN A 24 -14.04 -18.97 6.64
CA ASN A 24 -12.95 -18.38 7.41
C ASN A 24 -12.24 -19.38 8.34
N GLU A 25 -12.96 -20.23 9.06
CA GLU A 25 -12.36 -21.12 10.04
C GLU A 25 -11.47 -22.18 9.39
N GLU A 26 -11.94 -22.77 8.29
CA GLU A 26 -11.21 -23.75 7.49
C GLU A 26 -9.96 -23.13 6.84
N LEU A 27 -10.10 -21.91 6.30
CA LEU A 27 -9.01 -21.16 5.68
C LEU A 27 -7.95 -20.75 6.70
N GLU A 28 -8.35 -20.28 7.89
CA GLU A 28 -7.45 -19.94 8.98
C GLU A 28 -6.71 -21.18 9.51
N TYR A 29 -7.39 -22.31 9.65
CA TYR A 29 -6.78 -23.58 10.08
C TYR A 29 -5.77 -24.11 9.05
N SER A 30 -6.18 -24.21 7.79
CA SER A 30 -5.33 -24.66 6.69
C SER A 30 -4.09 -23.76 6.55
N SER A 31 -4.30 -22.44 6.60
CA SER A 31 -3.19 -21.49 6.50
C SER A 31 -2.30 -21.48 7.73
N GLY A 32 -2.84 -21.69 8.93
CA GLY A 32 -2.07 -21.80 10.16
C GLY A 32 -1.09 -22.97 10.09
N LYS A 33 -1.58 -24.16 9.70
CA LYS A 33 -0.72 -25.34 9.48
C LYS A 33 0.37 -25.11 8.44
N PHE A 34 0.03 -24.43 7.35
CA PHE A 34 1.02 -24.12 6.32
C PHE A 34 2.14 -23.20 6.84
N ILE A 35 1.78 -22.18 7.64
CA ILE A 35 2.75 -21.29 8.26
C ILE A 35 3.62 -22.05 9.27
N GLU A 36 3.02 -22.89 10.13
CA GLU A 36 3.76 -23.74 11.07
C GLU A 36 4.76 -24.66 10.33
N TRP A 37 4.34 -25.26 9.21
CA TRP A 37 5.22 -26.09 8.38
C TRP A 37 6.39 -25.29 7.82
N ILE A 38 6.15 -24.09 7.27
CA ILE A 38 7.23 -23.22 6.77
C ILE A 38 8.19 -22.83 7.90
N GLN A 39 7.66 -22.47 9.08
CA GLN A 39 8.44 -22.04 10.23
C GLN A 39 9.20 -23.20 10.90
N SER A 40 8.78 -24.45 10.72
CA SER A 40 9.53 -25.62 11.20
C SER A 40 10.91 -25.76 10.55
N MET A 41 11.11 -25.13 9.39
CA MET A 41 12.39 -25.08 8.66
C MET A 41 13.17 -23.79 8.95
N ASN A 42 12.78 -23.01 9.96
CA ASN A 42 13.39 -21.72 10.28
C ASN A 42 14.83 -21.87 10.83
N SER A 43 15.65 -20.85 10.58
CA SER A 43 16.95 -20.65 11.20
C SER A 43 17.14 -19.16 11.50
N PRO A 44 18.01 -18.77 12.46
CA PRO A 44 18.24 -17.36 12.77
C PRO A 44 18.64 -16.50 11.55
N ALA A 45 19.39 -17.08 10.61
CA ALA A 45 19.77 -16.41 9.37
C ALA A 45 18.57 -16.17 8.44
N LEU A 46 17.75 -17.21 8.20
CA LEU A 46 16.56 -17.09 7.36
C LEU A 46 15.55 -16.11 7.95
N ARG A 47 15.34 -16.17 9.27
CA ARG A 47 14.52 -15.21 10.02
C ARG A 47 14.91 -13.76 9.72
N ASN A 48 16.19 -13.43 9.87
CA ASN A 48 16.67 -12.06 9.66
C ASN A 48 16.55 -11.62 8.20
N ILE A 49 16.77 -12.55 7.25
CA ILE A 49 16.59 -12.28 5.82
C ILE A 49 15.15 -11.92 5.50
N PHE A 50 14.17 -12.69 5.97
CA PHE A 50 12.76 -12.41 5.69
C PHE A 50 12.27 -11.14 6.40
N ILE A 51 12.67 -10.89 7.65
CA ILE A 51 12.37 -9.60 8.30
C ILE A 51 12.88 -8.42 7.44
N LEU A 52 14.12 -8.50 6.95
CA LEU A 52 14.71 -7.46 6.10
C LEU A 52 13.98 -7.33 4.76
N ILE A 53 13.68 -8.45 4.08
CA ILE A 53 12.91 -8.46 2.82
C ILE A 53 11.57 -7.78 3.04
N GLY A 54 10.92 -8.07 4.16
CA GLY A 54 9.69 -7.45 4.56
C GLY A 54 9.77 -5.94 4.63
N ASP A 55 10.71 -5.42 5.43
CA ASP A 55 10.90 -3.98 5.59
C ASP A 55 11.27 -3.28 4.27
N VAL A 56 12.12 -3.93 3.47
CA VAL A 56 12.55 -3.40 2.16
C VAL A 56 11.39 -3.37 1.17
N THR A 57 10.66 -4.47 1.00
CA THR A 57 9.56 -4.57 0.01
C THR A 57 8.43 -3.59 0.29
N SER A 58 8.19 -3.28 1.56
CA SER A 58 7.19 -2.30 2.01
C SER A 58 7.39 -0.91 1.42
N ILE A 59 8.65 -0.47 1.31
CA ILE A 59 8.99 0.93 1.03
C ILE A 59 9.66 1.06 -0.35
N CYS A 60 10.39 0.03 -0.81
CA CYS A 60 11.20 0.13 -2.01
C CYS A 60 10.38 0.44 -3.27
N PHE A 61 9.19 -0.13 -3.41
CA PHE A 61 8.33 0.13 -4.58
C PHE A 61 7.71 1.52 -4.54
N LEU A 62 7.46 2.09 -3.36
CA LEU A 62 7.05 3.48 -3.22
C LEU A 62 8.18 4.43 -3.63
N ILE A 63 9.41 4.19 -3.16
CA ILE A 63 10.59 4.98 -3.54
C ILE A 63 10.89 4.84 -5.04
N ALA A 64 10.80 3.63 -5.59
CA ALA A 64 10.98 3.37 -7.01
C ALA A 64 9.93 4.13 -7.84
N SER A 65 8.68 4.16 -7.39
CA SER A 65 7.59 4.92 -8.03
C SER A 65 7.88 6.43 -8.05
N GLY A 66 8.34 6.98 -6.93
CA GLY A 66 8.73 8.39 -6.84
C GLY A 66 9.94 8.74 -7.70
N THR A 67 10.94 7.87 -7.70
CA THR A 67 12.14 8.06 -8.53
C THR A 67 11.78 8.00 -10.02
N LEU A 68 10.91 7.06 -10.42
CA LEU A 68 10.36 6.97 -11.77
C LEU A 68 9.67 8.29 -12.17
N TYR A 69 8.89 8.87 -11.25
CA TYR A 69 8.20 10.15 -11.45
C TYR A 69 9.14 11.35 -11.62
N LEU A 70 10.22 11.44 -10.82
CA LEU A 70 11.13 12.59 -10.81
C LEU A 70 12.18 12.55 -11.93
N VAL A 71 12.54 11.35 -12.39
CA VAL A 71 13.76 11.14 -13.20
C VAL A 71 13.47 10.59 -14.61
N TYR A 72 12.41 9.81 -14.81
CA TYR A 72 12.24 9.05 -16.05
C TYR A 72 10.93 9.35 -16.79
N SER A 73 9.78 9.04 -16.19
CA SER A 73 8.47 9.25 -16.79
C SER A 73 7.51 9.75 -15.73
N ARG A 74 7.08 11.02 -15.86
CA ARG A 74 6.06 11.58 -14.97
C ARG A 74 4.74 10.84 -15.06
N GLU A 75 4.42 10.35 -16.24
CA GLU A 75 3.18 9.64 -16.51
C GLU A 75 3.14 8.30 -15.77
N ASP A 76 4.11 7.43 -16.07
CA ASP A 76 4.26 6.13 -15.41
C ASP A 76 4.45 6.29 -13.90
N GLY A 77 5.32 7.23 -13.50
CA GLY A 77 5.59 7.52 -12.10
C GLY A 77 4.36 8.01 -11.35
N THR A 78 3.51 8.84 -11.98
CA THR A 78 2.23 9.26 -11.40
C THR A 78 1.34 8.05 -11.16
N LEU A 79 1.19 7.17 -12.15
CA LEU A 79 0.36 5.98 -12.01
C LEU A 79 0.88 5.07 -10.89
N CYS A 80 2.20 4.86 -10.81
CA CYS A 80 2.80 4.04 -9.77
C CYS A 80 2.65 4.66 -8.38
N VAL A 81 2.93 5.96 -8.18
CA VAL A 81 2.79 6.64 -6.88
C VAL A 81 1.32 6.65 -6.42
N ILE A 82 0.39 7.03 -7.30
CA ILE A 82 -1.04 7.02 -6.98
C ILE A 82 -1.50 5.60 -6.64
N SER A 83 -1.04 4.60 -7.39
CA SER A 83 -1.41 3.21 -7.14
C SER A 83 -0.89 2.67 -5.80
N ALA A 84 0.31 3.07 -5.37
CA ALA A 84 0.88 2.69 -4.08
C ALA A 84 0.04 3.21 -2.91
N TYR A 85 -0.23 4.53 -2.90
CA TYR A 85 -1.00 5.15 -1.83
C TYR A 85 -2.49 4.74 -1.85
N LEU A 86 -3.09 4.55 -3.04
CA LEU A 86 -4.46 4.00 -3.13
C LEU A 86 -4.52 2.56 -2.64
N GLY A 87 -3.53 1.72 -2.97
CA GLY A 87 -3.44 0.36 -2.46
C GLY A 87 -3.42 0.33 -0.93
N ALA A 88 -2.59 1.17 -0.31
CA ALA A 88 -2.51 1.30 1.14
C ALA A 88 -3.81 1.84 1.75
N ALA A 89 -4.38 2.91 1.18
CA ALA A 89 -5.61 3.53 1.67
C ALA A 89 -6.79 2.56 1.64
N ILE A 90 -7.00 1.91 0.48
CA ILE A 90 -8.09 0.94 0.31
C ILE A 90 -7.86 -0.27 1.22
N SER A 91 -6.62 -0.69 1.47
CA SER A 91 -6.36 -1.74 2.46
C SER A 91 -6.86 -1.39 3.86
N GLY A 92 -6.51 -0.20 4.37
CA GLY A 92 -7.00 0.26 5.67
C GLY A 92 -8.53 0.32 5.77
N ILE A 93 -9.17 0.80 4.70
CA ILE A 93 -10.64 0.83 4.58
C ILE A 93 -11.21 -0.59 4.61
N LEU A 94 -10.70 -1.50 3.78
CA LEU A 94 -11.19 -2.88 3.71
C LEU A 94 -10.96 -3.63 5.03
N LYS A 95 -9.82 -3.43 5.69
CA LYS A 95 -9.55 -4.01 7.02
C LYS A 95 -10.59 -3.62 8.06
N SER A 96 -11.12 -2.39 7.97
CA SER A 96 -12.20 -1.92 8.83
C SER A 96 -13.54 -2.63 8.54
N LEU A 97 -13.71 -3.18 7.33
CA LEU A 97 -14.89 -3.96 6.95
C LEU A 97 -14.74 -5.45 7.27
N PHE A 98 -13.57 -6.04 6.98
CA PHE A 98 -13.34 -7.47 7.20
C PHE A 98 -13.10 -7.82 8.67
N THR A 99 -12.31 -7.01 9.39
CA THR A 99 -11.98 -7.17 10.81
C THR A 99 -11.59 -8.60 11.18
N ARG A 100 -10.64 -9.18 10.43
CA ARG A 100 -10.16 -10.56 10.61
C ARG A 100 -8.83 -10.62 11.37
N PRO A 101 -8.63 -11.62 12.25
CA PRO A 101 -7.40 -11.73 13.01
C PRO A 101 -6.21 -12.10 12.13
N ARG A 102 -5.01 -12.02 12.73
CA ARG A 102 -3.74 -12.43 12.13
C ARG A 102 -3.33 -13.82 12.65
N PRO A 103 -2.46 -14.55 11.93
CA PRO A 103 -1.99 -15.86 12.37
C PRO A 103 -1.41 -15.84 13.78
N LEU A 104 -0.54 -14.86 14.06
CA LEU A 104 0.10 -14.71 15.37
C LEU A 104 -0.89 -14.39 16.52
N TRP A 105 -2.04 -13.81 16.21
CA TRP A 105 -3.10 -13.53 17.19
C TRP A 105 -3.86 -14.83 17.50
N LYS A 106 -4.13 -15.65 16.48
CA LYS A 106 -4.97 -16.85 16.64
C LYS A 106 -4.20 -18.07 17.14
N TYR A 107 -2.96 -18.28 16.70
CA TYR A 107 -2.21 -19.50 16.96
C TYR A 107 -0.94 -19.24 17.77
N GLN A 108 -0.86 -19.88 18.95
CA GLN A 108 0.28 -19.74 19.86
C GLN A 108 1.59 -20.31 19.30
N ASN A 109 1.53 -21.30 18.40
CA ASN A 109 2.73 -21.94 17.85
C ASN A 109 3.40 -21.16 16.72
N ILE A 110 2.76 -20.11 16.19
CA ILE A 110 3.33 -19.29 15.10
C ILE A 110 4.26 -18.23 15.70
N GLU A 111 5.55 -18.21 15.33
CA GLU A 111 6.60 -17.41 15.99
C GLU A 111 6.32 -15.89 16.02
N GLY A 112 5.52 -15.36 15.08
CA GLY A 112 5.15 -13.95 15.05
C GLY A 112 6.37 -13.03 14.87
N MET A 113 7.14 -13.24 13.79
CA MET A 113 8.36 -12.46 13.53
C MET A 113 8.07 -10.99 13.18
N ALA A 114 6.81 -10.68 12.84
CA ALA A 114 6.28 -9.33 12.75
C ALA A 114 5.24 -9.10 13.85
N CYS A 115 5.14 -7.87 14.34
CA CYS A 115 4.18 -7.47 15.37
C CYS A 115 3.15 -6.41 14.88
N PRO A 116 2.39 -6.69 13.82
CA PRO A 116 1.36 -5.79 13.33
C PRO A 116 0.22 -5.61 14.34
N LYS A 117 -0.27 -4.38 14.47
CA LYS A 117 -1.26 -3.96 15.48
C LYS A 117 -2.63 -3.65 14.88
N ASP A 118 -2.78 -3.86 13.59
CA ASP A 118 -3.95 -3.63 12.75
C ASP A 118 -4.62 -4.94 12.31
N TRP A 119 -5.85 -4.86 11.81
CA TRP A 119 -6.60 -6.04 11.37
C TRP A 119 -5.93 -6.73 10.16
N GLY A 120 -6.10 -8.04 10.05
CA GLY A 120 -5.30 -8.90 9.18
C GLY A 120 -5.73 -8.97 7.72
N SER A 121 -7.01 -8.79 7.40
CA SER A 121 -7.51 -9.00 6.03
C SER A 121 -8.09 -7.73 5.39
N PRO A 122 -7.79 -7.45 4.11
CA PRO A 122 -6.77 -8.11 3.28
C PRO A 122 -5.34 -7.69 3.68
N SER A 123 -4.33 -8.40 3.16
CA SER A 123 -2.92 -8.08 3.41
C SER A 123 -2.55 -6.68 2.91
N GLY A 124 -2.16 -5.80 3.84
CA GLY A 124 -1.77 -4.43 3.53
C GLY A 124 -0.51 -4.32 2.69
N HIS A 125 0.46 -5.21 2.86
CA HIS A 125 1.67 -5.22 2.01
C HIS A 125 1.36 -5.68 0.60
N SER A 126 0.51 -6.71 0.47
CA SER A 126 0.04 -7.19 -0.84
C SER A 126 -0.72 -6.12 -1.60
N MET A 127 -1.38 -5.20 -0.91
CA MET A 127 -2.04 -4.05 -1.55
C MET A 127 -1.10 -2.87 -1.76
N ALA A 128 -0.47 -2.34 -0.71
CA ALA A 128 0.36 -1.14 -0.75
C ALA A 128 1.61 -1.29 -1.64
N ALA A 129 2.34 -2.41 -1.51
CA ALA A 129 3.49 -2.70 -2.37
C ALA A 129 3.06 -3.44 -3.64
N GLY A 130 2.06 -4.33 -3.57
CA GLY A 130 1.65 -5.12 -4.73
C GLY A 130 0.97 -4.30 -5.83
N THR A 131 0.19 -3.27 -5.50
CA THR A 131 -0.49 -2.44 -6.51
C THR A 131 0.52 -1.72 -7.44
N PRO A 132 1.56 -1.02 -6.93
CA PRO A 132 2.56 -0.40 -7.79
C PRO A 132 3.43 -1.44 -8.50
N MET A 133 3.69 -2.62 -7.92
CA MET A 133 4.39 -3.71 -8.61
C MET A 133 3.59 -4.21 -9.83
N ILE A 134 2.29 -4.43 -9.65
CA ILE A 134 1.39 -4.84 -10.73
C ILE A 134 1.25 -3.72 -11.76
N MET A 135 1.16 -2.46 -11.33
CA MET A 135 1.15 -1.29 -12.21
C MET A 135 2.42 -1.26 -13.08
N MET A 136 3.60 -1.37 -12.47
CA MET A 136 4.87 -1.44 -13.19
C MET A 136 4.92 -2.61 -14.16
N PHE A 137 4.44 -3.80 -13.77
CA PHE A 137 4.33 -4.95 -14.65
C PHE A 137 3.46 -4.64 -15.89
N ILE A 138 2.28 -4.04 -15.70
CA ILE A 138 1.37 -3.67 -16.80
C ILE A 138 2.05 -2.65 -17.73
N LEU A 139 2.70 -1.63 -17.16
CA LEU A 139 3.38 -0.58 -17.94
C LEU A 139 4.58 -1.12 -18.72
N LEU A 140 5.41 -1.95 -18.09
CA LEU A 140 6.53 -2.64 -18.73
C LEU A 140 6.04 -3.49 -19.90
N ARG A 141 4.98 -4.28 -19.70
CA ARG A 141 4.38 -5.10 -20.75
C ARG A 141 3.87 -4.26 -21.92
N ARG A 142 3.21 -3.13 -21.65
CA ARG A 142 2.74 -2.19 -22.69
C ARG A 142 3.89 -1.60 -23.52
N LYS A 143 5.05 -1.40 -22.88
CA LYS A 143 6.26 -0.85 -23.51
C LYS A 143 7.16 -1.92 -24.15
N GLY A 144 6.68 -3.15 -24.28
CA GLY A 144 7.43 -4.23 -24.94
C GLY A 144 8.60 -4.78 -24.12
N ALA A 145 8.50 -4.74 -22.79
CA ALA A 145 9.50 -5.34 -21.90
C ALA A 145 9.76 -6.82 -22.23
N THR A 146 10.98 -7.26 -21.98
CA THR A 146 11.40 -8.65 -22.22
C THR A 146 10.69 -9.61 -21.26
N ASN A 147 10.61 -10.89 -21.64
CA ASN A 147 10.09 -11.93 -20.74
C ASN A 147 10.87 -11.99 -19.42
N SER A 148 12.19 -11.75 -19.43
CA SER A 148 13.01 -11.72 -18.21
C SER A 148 12.61 -10.60 -17.26
N GLN A 149 12.30 -9.40 -17.76
CA GLN A 149 11.82 -8.29 -16.94
C GLN A 149 10.45 -8.58 -16.32
N LEU A 150 9.54 -9.19 -17.10
CA LEU A 150 8.22 -9.58 -16.62
C LEU A 150 8.31 -10.70 -15.57
N ILE A 151 9.18 -11.69 -15.78
CA ILE A 151 9.44 -12.77 -14.83
C ILE A 151 10.02 -12.22 -13.53
N LEU A 152 10.97 -11.26 -13.61
CA LEU A 152 11.53 -10.63 -12.41
C LEU A 152 10.44 -9.97 -11.56
N MET A 153 9.51 -9.24 -12.18
CA MET A 153 8.40 -8.63 -11.46
C MET A 153 7.48 -9.67 -10.80
N LEU A 154 7.22 -10.80 -11.47
CA LEU A 154 6.45 -11.90 -10.88
C LEU A 154 7.19 -12.55 -9.70
N ILE A 155 8.51 -12.69 -9.78
CA ILE A 155 9.35 -13.17 -8.67
C ILE A 155 9.26 -12.21 -7.49
N CYS A 156 9.37 -10.89 -7.71
CA CYS A 156 9.25 -9.92 -6.63
C CYS A 156 7.88 -10.01 -5.94
N ILE A 157 6.79 -10.16 -6.71
CA ILE A 157 5.43 -10.36 -6.18
C ILE A 157 5.36 -11.64 -5.34
N GLY A 158 5.90 -12.74 -5.86
CA GLY A 158 5.95 -14.04 -5.18
C GLY A 158 6.76 -14.02 -3.89
N VAL A 159 7.95 -13.39 -3.90
CA VAL A 159 8.80 -13.22 -2.71
C VAL A 159 8.07 -12.40 -1.65
N THR A 160 7.43 -11.30 -2.04
CA THR A 160 6.65 -10.46 -1.12
C THR A 160 5.45 -11.23 -0.55
N ALA A 161 4.79 -12.07 -1.36
CA ALA A 161 3.69 -12.92 -0.91
C ALA A 161 4.15 -13.95 0.13
N PHE A 162 5.23 -14.67 -0.18
CA PHE A 162 5.78 -15.72 0.67
C PHE A 162 6.31 -15.17 1.98
N ASP A 163 7.02 -14.04 1.92
CA ASP A 163 7.55 -13.35 3.09
C ASP A 163 6.47 -13.06 4.16
N ARG A 164 5.28 -12.59 3.75
CA ARG A 164 4.16 -12.33 4.67
C ARG A 164 3.66 -13.56 5.41
N LEU A 165 3.76 -14.74 4.78
CA LEU A 165 3.41 -16.03 5.38
C LEU A 165 4.54 -16.49 6.31
N TYR A 166 5.78 -16.39 5.84
CA TYR A 166 6.97 -16.82 6.58
C TYR A 166 7.08 -16.13 7.94
N ILE A 167 6.93 -14.80 7.96
CA ILE A 167 7.01 -14.01 9.20
C ILE A 167 5.77 -14.14 10.09
N GLY A 168 4.74 -14.88 9.65
CA GLY A 168 3.48 -15.08 10.38
C GLY A 168 2.57 -13.85 10.45
N ALA A 169 2.75 -12.88 9.56
CA ALA A 169 1.97 -11.63 9.56
C ALA A 169 0.56 -11.80 9.01
N HIS A 170 0.39 -12.66 7.99
CA HIS A 170 -0.88 -12.87 7.28
C HIS A 170 -1.10 -14.34 6.95
N PHE A 171 -2.37 -14.73 6.81
CA PHE A 171 -2.73 -16.01 6.21
C PHE A 171 -2.64 -15.97 4.68
N TYR A 172 -2.51 -17.11 3.99
CA TYR A 172 -2.36 -17.16 2.53
C TYR A 172 -3.56 -16.53 1.81
N PHE A 173 -4.77 -16.72 2.32
CA PHE A 173 -5.97 -16.21 1.68
C PHE A 173 -6.06 -14.67 1.81
N GLN A 174 -5.56 -14.10 2.91
CA GLN A 174 -5.47 -12.65 3.09
C GLN A 174 -4.46 -12.03 2.12
N VAL A 175 -3.37 -12.74 1.82
CA VAL A 175 -2.36 -12.35 0.82
C VAL A 175 -2.95 -12.41 -0.59
N ILE A 176 -3.64 -13.51 -0.93
CA ILE A 176 -4.31 -13.68 -2.24
C ILE A 176 -5.39 -12.61 -2.44
N LEU A 177 -6.23 -12.37 -1.44
CA LEU A 177 -7.25 -11.32 -1.49
C LEU A 177 -6.62 -9.93 -1.64
N GLY A 178 -5.51 -9.66 -0.94
CA GLY A 178 -4.77 -8.41 -1.11
C GLY A 178 -4.27 -8.21 -2.55
N TYR A 179 -3.68 -9.23 -3.16
CA TYR A 179 -3.21 -9.13 -4.55
C TYR A 179 -4.34 -9.07 -5.58
N SER A 180 -5.50 -9.70 -5.34
CA SER A 180 -6.65 -9.56 -6.23
C SER A 180 -7.19 -8.13 -6.24
N TYR A 181 -7.29 -7.49 -5.07
CA TYR A 181 -7.62 -6.08 -4.98
C TYR A 181 -6.54 -5.18 -5.57
N ALA A 182 -5.25 -5.49 -5.37
CA ALA A 182 -4.16 -4.75 -5.99
C ALA A 182 -4.25 -4.76 -7.53
N LEU A 183 -4.55 -5.93 -8.11
CA LEU A 183 -4.75 -6.08 -9.55
C LEU A 183 -5.98 -5.31 -10.05
N LEU A 184 -7.09 -5.35 -9.29
CA LEU A 184 -8.29 -4.57 -9.60
C LEU A 184 -8.00 -3.07 -9.59
N ILE A 185 -7.35 -2.56 -8.54
CA ILE A 185 -7.00 -1.14 -8.40
C ILE A 185 -6.09 -0.69 -9.55
N ALA A 186 -5.02 -1.43 -9.83
CA ALA A 186 -4.12 -1.10 -10.94
C ALA A 186 -4.85 -1.11 -12.30
N SER A 187 -5.75 -2.07 -12.52
CA SER A 187 -6.53 -2.18 -13.76
C SER A 187 -7.53 -1.04 -13.92
N VAL A 188 -8.20 -0.63 -12.84
CA VAL A 188 -9.10 0.53 -12.83
C VAL A 188 -8.32 1.81 -13.11
N LEU A 189 -7.18 2.02 -12.44
CA LEU A 189 -6.34 3.20 -12.66
C LEU A 189 -5.86 3.30 -14.11
N ILE A 190 -5.40 2.20 -14.69
CA ILE A 190 -5.01 2.15 -16.10
C ILE A 190 -6.19 2.43 -17.03
N TYR A 191 -7.38 1.92 -16.74
CA TYR A 191 -8.57 2.21 -17.54
C TYR A 191 -8.97 3.68 -17.49
N LEU A 192 -8.98 4.27 -16.30
CA LEU A 192 -9.24 5.69 -16.10
C LEU A 192 -8.18 6.53 -16.82
N TYR A 193 -6.92 6.11 -16.77
CA TYR A 193 -5.82 6.72 -17.50
C TYR A 193 -6.03 6.69 -19.02
N ASP A 194 -6.32 5.51 -19.58
CA ASP A 194 -6.61 5.33 -21.01
C ASP A 194 -7.82 6.17 -21.48
N LYS A 195 -8.73 6.55 -20.57
CA LYS A 195 -9.90 7.41 -20.82
C LYS A 195 -9.64 8.90 -20.63
N GLY A 196 -8.41 9.31 -20.31
CA GLY A 196 -8.06 10.71 -20.09
C GLY A 196 -8.54 11.27 -18.75
N ALA A 197 -8.90 10.42 -17.78
CA ALA A 197 -9.43 10.86 -16.49
C ALA A 197 -8.41 11.57 -15.59
N PHE A 198 -7.12 11.58 -15.96
CA PHE A 198 -6.06 12.32 -15.25
C PHE A 198 -5.69 13.64 -15.95
N SER A 199 -6.61 14.21 -16.73
CA SER A 199 -6.50 15.58 -17.22
C SER A 199 -6.46 16.56 -16.04
N SER A 200 -5.78 17.70 -16.21
CA SER A 200 -5.63 18.73 -15.18
C SER A 200 -6.94 19.51 -14.97
N ASP A 201 -7.94 18.85 -14.37
CA ASP A 201 -9.25 19.44 -14.06
C ASP A 201 -9.40 19.59 -12.54
N TRP A 202 -9.66 20.81 -12.08
CA TRP A 202 -9.91 21.11 -10.67
C TRP A 202 -11.15 20.38 -10.12
N ILE A 203 -12.11 20.03 -11.00
CA ILE A 203 -13.29 19.23 -10.63
C ILE A 203 -12.87 17.81 -10.23
N LEU A 204 -11.89 17.21 -10.91
CA LEU A 204 -11.35 15.90 -10.55
C LEU A 204 -10.72 15.94 -9.16
N VAL A 205 -9.93 16.98 -8.88
CA VAL A 205 -9.32 17.21 -7.57
C VAL A 205 -10.41 17.15 -6.50
N ILE A 206 -11.44 18.00 -6.60
CA ILE A 206 -12.53 18.04 -5.61
C ILE A 206 -13.26 16.71 -5.47
N LYS A 207 -13.60 16.06 -6.60
CA LYS A 207 -14.28 14.76 -6.59
C LYS A 207 -13.47 13.70 -5.84
N THR A 208 -12.16 13.63 -6.06
CA THR A 208 -11.29 12.68 -5.35
C THR A 208 -11.27 12.95 -3.85
N HIS A 209 -11.23 14.22 -3.42
CA HIS A 209 -11.22 14.57 -1.99
C HIS A 209 -12.52 14.17 -1.30
N ILE A 210 -13.65 14.54 -1.89
CA ILE A 210 -14.98 14.21 -1.35
C ILE A 210 -15.17 12.69 -1.30
N LEU A 211 -14.77 11.98 -2.36
CA LEU A 211 -14.86 10.53 -2.40
C LEU A 211 -14.01 9.87 -1.31
N MET A 212 -12.75 10.29 -1.13
CA MET A 212 -11.86 9.73 -0.11
C MET A 212 -12.40 9.96 1.31
N LEU A 213 -12.85 11.19 1.60
CA LEU A 213 -13.49 11.54 2.87
C LEU A 213 -14.74 10.69 3.12
N GLY A 214 -15.61 10.60 2.12
CA GLY A 214 -16.85 9.82 2.20
C GLY A 214 -16.59 8.34 2.47
N ILE A 215 -15.61 7.73 1.79
CA ILE A 215 -15.26 6.32 1.99
C ILE A 215 -14.68 6.08 3.39
N ILE A 216 -13.81 6.97 3.90
CA ILE A 216 -13.23 6.83 5.24
C ILE A 216 -14.34 6.94 6.31
N ILE A 217 -15.21 7.95 6.21
CA ILE A 217 -16.35 8.12 7.13
C ILE A 217 -17.26 6.89 7.08
N LEU A 218 -17.61 6.42 5.87
CA LEU A 218 -18.45 5.24 5.70
C LEU A 218 -17.79 4.00 6.34
N SER A 219 -16.48 3.81 6.15
CA SER A 219 -15.76 2.67 6.73
C SER A 219 -15.78 2.70 8.27
N TYR A 220 -15.67 3.88 8.87
CA TYR A 220 -15.78 4.06 10.32
C TYR A 220 -17.20 3.76 10.82
N VAL A 221 -18.22 4.32 10.16
CA VAL A 221 -19.62 4.07 10.51
C VAL A 221 -19.96 2.59 10.42
N LEU A 222 -19.55 1.91 9.35
CA LEU A 222 -19.77 0.47 9.18
C LEU A 222 -19.07 -0.36 10.25
N PHE A 223 -17.85 0.02 10.63
CA PHE A 223 -17.13 -0.64 11.73
C PHE A 223 -17.89 -0.52 13.06
N VAL A 224 -18.35 0.69 13.40
CA VAL A 224 -19.12 0.94 14.63
C VAL A 224 -20.42 0.15 14.65
N ILE A 225 -21.13 0.09 13.52
CA ILE A 225 -22.38 -0.69 13.39
C ILE A 225 -22.13 -2.19 13.52
N LYS A 226 -21.05 -2.69 12.91
CA LYS A 226 -20.73 -4.13 12.87
C LYS A 226 -20.40 -4.71 14.24
N GLN A 227 -19.83 -3.90 15.15
CA GLN A 227 -19.30 -4.34 16.45
C GLN A 227 -18.46 -5.64 16.32
N PRO A 228 -17.28 -5.55 15.68
CA PRO A 228 -16.51 -6.73 15.34
C PRO A 228 -16.15 -7.57 16.56
N LEU A 229 -16.34 -8.88 16.43
CA LEU A 229 -15.99 -9.85 17.46
C LEU A 229 -14.50 -9.73 17.79
N TRP A 230 -14.20 -9.55 19.07
CA TRP A 230 -12.86 -9.58 19.63
C TRP A 230 -12.71 -10.81 20.52
N ASN A 231 -11.56 -11.47 20.44
CA ASN A 231 -11.25 -12.60 21.28
C ASN A 231 -10.04 -12.26 22.16
N ASP A 232 -10.19 -12.37 23.48
CA ASP A 232 -9.15 -12.00 24.44
C ASP A 232 -7.88 -12.86 24.32
N PHE A 233 -8.01 -14.09 23.80
CA PHE A 233 -6.85 -14.93 23.47
C PHE A 233 -5.93 -14.29 22.43
N TRP A 234 -6.46 -13.42 21.55
CA TRP A 234 -5.65 -12.71 20.56
C TRP A 234 -4.67 -11.75 21.21
N GLU A 235 -5.13 -10.99 22.20
CA GLU A 235 -4.25 -10.07 22.93
C GLU A 235 -3.22 -10.84 23.76
N LYS A 236 -3.61 -11.96 24.37
CA LYS A 236 -2.69 -12.83 25.11
C LYS A 236 -1.57 -13.35 24.21
N ASN A 237 -1.93 -13.98 23.08
CA ASN A 237 -0.96 -14.51 22.12
C ASN A 237 -0.05 -13.43 21.55
N PHE A 238 -0.56 -12.21 21.36
CA PHE A 238 0.25 -11.06 20.95
C PHE A 238 1.28 -10.68 22.02
N LYS A 239 0.86 -10.54 23.28
CA LYS A 239 1.74 -10.14 24.40
C LYS A 239 2.86 -11.15 24.68
N ASP A 240 2.61 -12.42 24.41
CA ASP A 240 3.61 -13.48 24.61
C ASP A 240 4.82 -13.33 23.65
N LYS A 241 4.67 -12.58 22.54
CA LYS A 241 5.69 -12.48 21.48
C LYS A 241 6.08 -11.06 21.09
N CYS A 242 5.20 -10.10 21.36
CA CYS A 242 5.28 -8.74 20.86
C CYS A 242 5.14 -7.71 21.98
N GLU A 243 5.89 -6.61 21.86
CA GLU A 243 5.78 -5.49 22.78
C GLU A 243 4.49 -4.67 22.54
N GLY A 244 3.86 -4.29 23.65
CA GLY A 244 2.67 -3.44 23.67
C GLY A 244 1.36 -4.22 23.86
N SER A 245 0.26 -3.66 23.39
CA SER A 245 -1.07 -4.26 23.48
C SER A 245 -1.85 -4.01 22.20
N ILE A 246 -2.73 -4.96 21.87
CA ILE A 246 -3.69 -4.86 20.79
C ILE A 246 -5.10 -4.93 21.37
N ASN A 247 -6.01 -4.15 20.81
CA ASN A 247 -7.44 -4.25 21.03
C ASN A 247 -8.17 -3.80 19.77
N SER A 248 -9.48 -4.03 19.72
CA SER A 248 -10.31 -3.70 18.54
C SER A 248 -10.20 -2.23 18.13
N GLU A 249 -10.18 -1.31 19.11
CA GLU A 249 -10.11 0.13 18.88
C GLU A 249 -8.74 0.58 18.35
N LYS A 250 -7.64 0.11 18.94
CA LYS A 250 -6.27 0.38 18.47
C LYS A 250 -6.06 -0.16 17.06
N ALA A 251 -6.53 -1.37 16.79
CA ALA A 251 -6.48 -1.95 15.45
C ALA A 251 -7.29 -1.13 14.44
N MET A 252 -8.45 -0.60 14.86
CA MET A 252 -9.26 0.30 14.04
C MET A 252 -8.57 1.65 13.78
N ASN A 253 -8.00 2.28 14.80
CA ASN A 253 -7.27 3.54 14.64
C ASN A 253 -6.10 3.39 13.68
N LYS A 254 -5.41 2.23 13.73
CA LYS A 254 -4.35 1.93 12.77
C LYS A 254 -4.88 1.73 11.35
N ASN A 255 -5.98 1.01 11.17
CA ASN A 255 -6.65 0.87 9.87
C ASN A 255 -7.11 2.22 9.28
N LEU A 256 -7.71 3.08 10.10
CA LEU A 256 -8.12 4.42 9.70
C LEU A 256 -6.90 5.22 9.30
N SER A 257 -5.83 5.20 10.11
CA SER A 257 -4.55 5.80 9.74
C SER A 257 -4.10 5.31 8.36
N GLU A 258 -4.12 4.01 8.06
CA GLU A 258 -3.81 3.56 6.69
C GLU A 258 -4.78 4.14 5.63
N GLY A 259 -6.08 4.19 5.91
CA GLY A 259 -7.09 4.82 5.04
C GLY A 259 -6.80 6.30 4.71
N PHE A 260 -6.31 7.06 5.68
CA PHE A 260 -5.92 8.46 5.51
C PHE A 260 -4.69 8.64 4.58
N LEU A 261 -3.98 7.58 4.18
CA LEU A 261 -2.95 7.68 3.12
C LEU A 261 -3.53 8.10 1.77
N GLY A 262 -4.85 7.96 1.56
CA GLY A 262 -5.51 8.48 0.37
C GLY A 262 -5.50 10.02 0.28
N PHE A 263 -5.24 10.73 1.38
CA PHE A 263 -4.98 12.17 1.33
C PHE A 263 -3.66 12.50 0.65
N VAL A 264 -2.66 11.61 0.69
CA VAL A 264 -1.44 11.77 -0.12
C VAL A 264 -1.80 11.77 -1.60
N VAL A 265 -2.72 10.90 -2.04
CA VAL A 265 -3.20 10.85 -3.43
C VAL A 265 -3.90 12.16 -3.79
N ALA A 266 -4.80 12.62 -2.93
CA ALA A 266 -5.51 13.88 -3.13
C ALA A 266 -4.55 15.07 -3.27
N GLY A 267 -3.56 15.17 -2.39
CA GLY A 267 -2.51 16.19 -2.44
C GLY A 267 -1.60 16.05 -3.64
N PHE A 268 -1.25 14.82 -4.02
CA PHE A 268 -0.41 14.54 -5.18
C PHE A 268 -1.10 14.99 -6.47
N ILE A 269 -2.40 14.72 -6.63
CA ILE A 269 -3.20 15.20 -7.77
C ILE A 269 -3.27 16.73 -7.76
N MET A 270 -3.48 17.36 -6.59
CA MET A 270 -3.48 18.82 -6.46
C MET A 270 -2.14 19.43 -6.88
N GLY A 271 -1.02 18.92 -6.37
CA GLY A 271 0.30 19.44 -6.77
C GLY A 271 0.60 19.22 -8.25
N LYS A 272 0.16 18.12 -8.86
CA LYS A 272 0.26 17.92 -10.31
C LYS A 272 -0.58 18.94 -11.08
N TYR A 273 -1.78 19.26 -10.60
CA TYR A 273 -2.62 20.32 -11.17
C TYR A 273 -1.93 21.69 -11.08
N LEU A 274 -1.36 22.03 -9.92
CA LEU A 274 -0.64 23.29 -9.70
C LEU A 274 0.62 23.44 -10.56
N LEU A 275 1.41 22.37 -10.70
CA LEU A 275 2.65 22.38 -11.49
C LEU A 275 2.38 22.33 -13.01
N GLY A 276 1.22 21.81 -13.40
CA GLY A 276 0.90 21.50 -14.79
C GLY A 276 1.79 20.40 -15.38
N THR A 277 1.86 20.33 -16.71
CA THR A 277 2.74 19.39 -17.44
C THR A 277 4.18 19.90 -17.60
N HIS A 278 4.50 21.09 -17.09
CA HIS A 278 5.68 21.86 -17.49
C HIS A 278 6.93 21.72 -16.61
N GLY A 279 6.97 20.79 -15.63
CA GLY A 279 8.19 20.58 -14.86
C GLY A 279 9.18 19.64 -15.57
N SER A 280 10.41 20.12 -15.78
CA SER A 280 11.53 19.37 -16.37
C SER A 280 11.92 18.15 -15.52
N MET A 281 12.32 17.06 -16.17
CA MET A 281 12.95 15.92 -15.48
C MET A 281 14.30 16.29 -14.90
N SER A 282 14.58 15.73 -13.72
CA SER A 282 15.84 15.94 -13.02
C SER A 282 16.92 15.04 -13.61
N GLU A 283 18.08 15.61 -13.95
CA GLU A 283 19.27 14.84 -14.32
C GLU A 283 19.99 14.28 -13.07
N PHE A 284 19.75 14.88 -11.90
CA PHE A 284 20.36 14.48 -10.63
C PHE A 284 19.65 13.28 -10.01
N LYS A 285 19.86 12.09 -10.58
CA LYS A 285 19.17 10.85 -10.18
C LYS A 285 19.33 10.54 -8.69
N LEU A 286 20.56 10.58 -8.17
CA LEU A 286 20.87 10.25 -6.77
C LEU A 286 20.25 11.25 -5.79
N LEU A 287 20.29 12.54 -6.11
CA LEU A 287 19.67 13.59 -5.29
C LEU A 287 18.14 13.43 -5.28
N SER A 288 17.54 13.16 -6.45
CA SER A 288 16.09 12.97 -6.57
C SER A 288 15.62 11.77 -5.76
N PHE A 289 16.37 10.66 -5.83
CA PHE A 289 16.15 9.48 -5.00
C PHE A 289 16.28 9.82 -3.51
N GLY A 290 17.36 10.50 -3.11
CA GLY A 290 17.62 10.87 -1.71
C GLY A 290 16.54 11.77 -1.12
N LEU A 291 16.12 12.82 -1.83
CA LEU A 291 15.07 13.73 -1.36
C LEU A 291 13.71 13.04 -1.26
N PHE A 292 13.37 12.18 -2.23
CA PHE A 292 12.13 11.40 -2.15
C PHE A 292 12.18 10.41 -0.98
N PHE A 293 13.29 9.69 -0.80
CA PHE A 293 13.52 8.80 0.33
C PHE A 293 13.34 9.53 1.67
N ILE A 294 13.98 10.69 1.83
CA ILE A 294 13.86 11.53 3.03
C ILE A 294 12.41 11.93 3.27
N SER A 295 11.65 12.30 2.22
CA SER A 295 10.24 12.66 2.37
C SER A 295 9.37 11.50 2.87
N VAL A 296 9.60 10.29 2.37
CA VAL A 296 8.89 9.07 2.80
C VAL A 296 9.27 8.72 4.24
N TRP A 297 10.56 8.76 4.56
CA TRP A 297 11.05 8.50 5.91
C TRP A 297 10.51 9.51 6.94
N PHE A 298 10.52 10.80 6.58
CA PHE A 298 9.95 11.85 7.41
C PHE A 298 8.45 11.64 7.62
N SER A 299 7.72 11.20 6.58
CA SER A 299 6.31 10.84 6.73
C SER A 299 6.09 9.72 7.75
N MET A 300 6.92 8.68 7.73
CA MET A 300 6.83 7.59 8.70
C MET A 300 7.14 8.05 10.14
N LEU A 301 8.05 9.02 10.29
CA LEU A 301 8.33 9.64 11.58
C LEU A 301 7.14 10.43 12.10
N VAL A 302 6.51 11.26 11.25
CA VAL A 302 5.32 12.05 11.62
C VAL A 302 4.15 11.13 11.97
N ASP A 303 3.94 10.05 11.23
CA ASP A 303 2.91 9.05 11.52
C ASP A 303 3.06 8.48 12.96
N LYS A 304 4.28 8.32 13.47
CA LYS A 304 4.54 7.87 14.85
C LYS A 304 4.28 8.97 15.89
N LEU A 305 4.56 10.22 15.56
CA LEU A 305 4.42 11.36 16.48
C LEU A 305 2.96 11.84 16.60
N VAL A 306 2.20 11.74 15.51
CA VAL A 306 0.83 12.29 15.38
C VAL A 306 -0.23 11.18 15.43
N GLU A 307 0.15 9.95 15.79
CA GLU A 307 -0.68 8.73 15.70
C GLU A 307 -2.09 8.90 16.33
N GLN A 308 -2.23 9.76 17.34
CA GLN A 308 -3.49 9.99 18.04
C GLN A 308 -4.41 11.06 17.41
N ASN A 309 -3.95 11.84 16.43
CA ASN A 309 -4.75 12.91 15.80
C ASN A 309 -4.90 12.68 14.29
N LEU A 310 -5.96 11.97 13.91
CA LEU A 310 -6.28 11.63 12.52
C LEU A 310 -6.47 12.87 11.62
N PHE A 311 -6.94 13.99 12.17
CA PHE A 311 -7.11 15.23 11.40
C PHE A 311 -5.75 15.83 11.02
N CYS A 312 -4.86 16.02 11.99
CA CYS A 312 -3.50 16.50 11.75
C CYS A 312 -2.74 15.56 10.79
N LEU A 313 -2.94 14.26 10.95
CA LEU A 313 -2.37 13.24 10.08
C LEU A 313 -2.85 13.38 8.63
N GLY A 314 -4.16 13.56 8.42
CA GLY A 314 -4.74 13.78 7.10
C GLY A 314 -4.20 15.04 6.42
N LEU A 315 -4.13 16.15 7.16
CA LEU A 315 -3.56 17.41 6.65
C LEU A 315 -2.09 17.26 6.27
N PHE A 316 -1.29 16.64 7.15
CA PHE A 316 0.13 16.42 6.87
C PHE A 316 0.34 15.58 5.61
N ARG A 317 -0.40 14.49 5.46
CA ARG A 317 -0.33 13.61 4.28
C ARG A 317 -0.79 14.30 3.00
N TYR A 318 -1.77 15.18 3.12
CA TYR A 318 -2.18 16.03 2.01
C TYR A 318 -1.04 16.96 1.55
N LEU A 319 -0.40 17.65 2.49
CA LEU A 319 0.75 18.52 2.21
C LEU A 319 1.93 17.74 1.65
N LEU A 320 2.20 16.53 2.17
CA LEU A 320 3.21 15.64 1.64
C LEU A 320 2.94 15.30 0.16
N GLY A 321 1.70 15.00 -0.20
CA GLY A 321 1.31 14.77 -1.59
C GLY A 321 1.65 15.95 -2.50
N ILE A 322 1.30 17.17 -2.07
CA ILE A 322 1.62 18.41 -2.81
C ILE A 322 3.14 18.60 -2.94
N PHE A 323 3.87 18.42 -1.84
CA PHE A 323 5.33 18.53 -1.81
C PHE A 323 5.97 17.58 -2.84
N MET A 324 5.53 16.32 -2.87
CA MET A 324 6.07 15.29 -3.77
C MET A 324 5.80 15.58 -5.26
N SER A 325 4.65 16.14 -5.62
CA SER A 325 4.26 16.35 -7.02
C SER A 325 4.50 17.75 -7.58
N ALA A 326 4.60 18.77 -6.74
CA ALA A 326 4.84 20.16 -7.13
C ALA A 326 6.19 20.71 -6.67
N GLU A 327 6.39 20.80 -5.36
CA GLU A 327 7.50 21.55 -4.76
C GLU A 327 8.86 20.88 -5.02
N LEU A 328 8.95 19.57 -4.80
CA LEU A 328 10.18 18.81 -5.01
C LEU A 328 10.65 18.87 -6.49
N PRO A 329 9.78 18.66 -7.50
CA PRO A 329 10.13 18.92 -8.89
C PRO A 329 10.60 20.35 -9.20
N LEU A 330 9.98 21.38 -8.61
CA LEU A 330 10.39 22.78 -8.81
C LEU A 330 11.77 23.07 -8.22
N LEU A 331 12.05 22.51 -7.05
CA LEU A 331 13.35 22.60 -6.39
C LEU A 331 14.44 21.97 -7.27
N LEU A 332 14.21 20.76 -7.78
CA LEU A 332 15.14 20.08 -8.69
C LEU A 332 15.35 20.83 -10.00
N SER A 333 14.28 21.39 -10.59
CA SER A 333 14.36 22.21 -11.81
C SER A 333 15.20 23.48 -11.59
N SER A 334 15.06 24.11 -10.43
CA SER A 334 15.82 25.31 -10.07
C SER A 334 17.32 25.01 -9.96
N ILE A 335 17.68 23.85 -9.39
CA ILE A 335 19.08 23.38 -9.32
C ILE A 335 19.64 23.13 -10.73
N ASN A 336 18.89 22.48 -11.63
CA ASN A 336 19.30 22.28 -13.02
C ASN A 336 19.60 23.63 -13.71
N LYS A 337 18.72 24.63 -13.57
CA LYS A 337 18.90 25.96 -14.18
C LYS A 337 20.16 26.66 -13.67
N ILE A 338 20.46 26.56 -12.37
CA ILE A 338 21.68 27.12 -11.79
C ILE A 338 22.91 26.46 -12.41
N LYS A 339 22.94 25.12 -12.50
CA LYS A 339 24.07 24.39 -13.13
C LYS A 339 24.33 24.85 -14.57
N HIS A 340 23.31 24.95 -15.40
CA HIS A 340 23.46 25.40 -16.80
C HIS A 340 23.85 26.88 -16.95
N LYS A 341 23.68 27.70 -15.91
CA LYS A 341 24.07 29.11 -15.94
C LYS A 341 25.52 29.34 -15.49
N PHE A 342 26.12 28.40 -14.75
CA PHE A 342 27.44 28.55 -14.12
C PHE A 342 28.45 27.44 -14.48
N GLY A 343 28.07 26.47 -15.31
CA GLY A 343 28.96 25.46 -15.89
C GLY A 343 28.83 25.47 -17.40
#